data_AF-A0A432IF64-F1
#
_entry.id   AF-A0A432IF64-F1
#
_cell.length_a   1.000
_cell.length_b   1.000
_cell.length_c   1.000
_cell.angle_alpha   90.00
_cell.angle_beta   90.00
_cell.angle_gamma   90.00
#
_symmetry.space_group_name_H-M   'P 1'
#
loop_
_entity.id
_entity.type
_entity.pdbx_description
1 polymer ?
#
loop_
_entity_poly.entity_id
_entity_poly.type
_entity_poly.pdbx_seq_one_letter_code
_entity_poly.pdbx_strand_id
1 'polypeptide(L)'
;MIAATPGFFRATEMVEVSLRALDGLAKPMVHRMPVRFLQGTMEAIGRLYLIDCQTVEAGGEALAQIRLDQPVVVAPGDRFVLRQTSPMVTLGGGEVLDRSRWRLKAGKEFVVESMRRKMEALGTPEAFITSVMQEEELVIHEQADLARRAAMTTEDVANCLDSLQQSGVIEPTSDGKWALREGLERGAERVLDALDHAYREDPYRISVKVLEIRDRTRLVDAFLDKVIEDLVAGGKVEKIRGGRILQPGREPEFSDVEQAALTSLREHYQQHLFDPARAEDLASTIGVEISLIEKLQSFLIDRGEVIRIATDVALSKEAIPGAVKKLVQLFEREGAFSASQAKDALGTTRKFAIPLLEYLDKQGWTRRNGDRREIRQQKQEKLDE
;
A
#
# COMPACT_ATOMS: atom_id res chain seq x y z
N MET A 1 -23.48 -16.41 31.38
CA MET A 1 -22.53 -15.33 31.71
C MET A 1 -21.17 -15.77 31.21
N ILE A 2 -20.43 -14.92 30.49
CA ILE A 2 -19.11 -15.25 29.93
C ILE A 2 -18.10 -14.31 30.57
N ALA A 3 -17.00 -14.86 31.09
CA ALA A 3 -15.87 -14.10 31.60
C ALA A 3 -14.80 -14.04 30.50
N ALA A 4 -14.53 -12.84 29.99
CA ALA A 4 -13.52 -12.59 28.96
C ALA A 4 -13.01 -11.15 29.05
N THR A 5 -11.87 -10.86 28.41
CA THR A 5 -11.35 -9.50 28.28
C THR A 5 -12.39 -8.59 27.62
N PRO A 6 -12.61 -7.36 28.11
CA PRO A 6 -13.59 -6.44 27.54
C PRO A 6 -13.41 -6.24 26.02
N GLY A 7 -14.50 -6.40 25.27
CA GLY A 7 -14.52 -6.21 23.81
C GLY A 7 -13.98 -7.37 22.98
N PHE A 8 -13.49 -8.46 23.61
CA PHE A 8 -12.96 -9.62 22.93
C PHE A 8 -14.04 -10.40 22.16
N PHE A 9 -15.14 -10.72 22.83
CA PHE A 9 -16.31 -11.29 22.19
C PHE A 9 -17.37 -10.22 21.89
N ARG A 10 -18.12 -10.44 20.81
CA ARG A 10 -19.32 -9.67 20.48
C ARG A 10 -20.47 -10.65 20.29
N ALA A 11 -21.61 -10.34 20.87
CA ALA A 11 -22.79 -11.17 20.72
C ALA A 11 -23.36 -11.07 19.28
N THR A 12 -23.98 -12.14 18.80
CA THR A 12 -24.59 -12.24 17.47
C THR A 12 -25.91 -13.01 17.55
N GLU A 13 -26.84 -12.69 16.67
CA GLU A 13 -28.09 -13.45 16.47
C GLU A 13 -28.00 -14.38 15.26
N MET A 14 -26.95 -14.28 14.45
CA MET A 14 -26.77 -15.07 13.24
C MET A 14 -25.43 -15.78 13.29
N VAL A 15 -25.48 -17.11 13.20
CA VAL A 15 -24.33 -18.00 13.33
C VAL A 15 -24.25 -18.88 12.09
N GLU A 16 -23.10 -18.86 11.43
CA GLU A 16 -22.76 -19.77 10.33
C GLU A 16 -22.22 -21.06 10.93
N VAL A 17 -22.72 -22.21 10.48
CA VAL A 17 -22.38 -23.51 11.05
C VAL A 17 -22.18 -24.57 9.96
N SER A 18 -21.27 -25.51 10.23
CA SER A 18 -21.33 -26.85 9.65
C SER A 18 -22.12 -27.72 10.63
N LEU A 19 -23.04 -28.53 10.13
CA LEU A 19 -23.83 -29.41 10.97
C LEU A 19 -23.87 -30.82 10.41
N ARG A 20 -23.98 -31.78 11.31
CA ARG A 20 -24.24 -33.19 11.02
C ARG A 20 -25.48 -33.65 11.79
N ALA A 21 -26.44 -34.21 11.07
CA ALA A 21 -27.62 -34.86 11.65
C ALA A 21 -27.24 -36.19 12.32
N LEU A 22 -27.94 -36.57 13.38
CA LEU A 22 -27.76 -37.88 14.00
C LEU A 22 -28.18 -39.01 13.03
N ASP A 23 -27.50 -40.15 13.10
CA ASP A 23 -27.84 -41.33 12.29
C ASP A 23 -29.22 -41.92 12.63
N GLY A 24 -29.71 -41.69 13.86
CA GLY A 24 -31.01 -42.15 14.35
C GLY A 24 -32.15 -41.15 14.16
N LEU A 25 -32.00 -40.15 13.29
CA LEU A 25 -32.97 -39.08 13.13
C LEU A 25 -34.28 -39.60 12.50
N ALA A 26 -35.40 -39.47 13.22
CA ALA A 26 -36.69 -40.00 12.78
C ALA A 26 -37.35 -39.19 11.62
N LYS A 27 -37.02 -37.90 11.50
CA LYS A 27 -37.51 -37.01 10.44
C LYS A 27 -36.37 -36.09 10.00
N PRO A 28 -36.17 -35.85 8.70
CA PRO A 28 -35.07 -35.02 8.22
C PRO A 28 -35.15 -33.59 8.77
N MET A 29 -33.99 -32.96 8.92
CA MET A 29 -33.92 -31.53 9.23
C MET A 29 -34.29 -30.76 7.97
N VAL A 30 -35.19 -29.79 8.09
CA VAL A 30 -35.72 -29.02 6.94
C VAL A 30 -35.41 -27.55 7.08
N HIS A 31 -35.32 -26.87 5.93
CA HIS A 31 -35.11 -25.43 5.89
C HIS A 31 -36.18 -24.67 6.70
N ARG A 32 -35.76 -23.65 7.46
CA ARG A 32 -36.57 -22.79 8.35
C ARG A 32 -37.22 -23.48 9.55
N MET A 33 -36.81 -24.70 9.89
CA MET A 33 -37.35 -25.38 11.08
C MET A 33 -36.96 -24.67 12.38
N PRO A 34 -37.85 -24.63 13.39
CA PRO A 34 -37.52 -24.11 14.71
C PRO A 34 -36.54 -25.06 15.41
N VAL A 35 -35.49 -24.47 15.98
CA VAL A 35 -34.44 -25.21 16.67
C VAL A 35 -34.07 -24.55 17.99
N ARG A 36 -33.53 -25.35 18.89
CA ARG A 36 -32.89 -24.93 20.11
C ARG A 36 -31.40 -25.20 19.96
N PHE A 37 -30.61 -24.15 20.03
CA PHE A 37 -29.17 -24.14 19.92
C PHE A 37 -28.55 -24.17 21.31
N LEU A 38 -27.68 -25.15 21.56
CA LEU A 38 -26.98 -25.31 22.82
C LEU A 38 -25.47 -25.24 22.56
N GLN A 39 -24.79 -24.34 23.26
CA GLN A 39 -23.33 -24.20 23.22
C GLN A 39 -22.85 -23.91 24.64
N GLY A 40 -21.88 -24.68 25.13
CA GLY A 40 -21.42 -24.61 26.52
C GLY A 40 -22.59 -24.75 27.52
N THR A 41 -22.78 -23.72 28.35
CA THR A 41 -23.91 -23.62 29.32
C THR A 41 -25.07 -22.77 28.81
N MET A 42 -25.01 -22.31 27.56
CA MET A 42 -25.99 -21.44 26.94
C MET A 42 -27.03 -22.24 26.14
N GLU A 43 -28.27 -21.75 26.18
CA GLU A 43 -29.37 -22.23 25.36
C GLU A 43 -30.08 -21.04 24.70
N ALA A 44 -30.33 -21.14 23.39
CA ALA A 44 -31.09 -20.14 22.64
C ALA A 44 -32.05 -20.80 21.65
N ILE A 45 -33.20 -20.17 21.43
CA ILE A 45 -34.18 -20.60 20.43
C ILE A 45 -33.92 -19.83 19.13
N GLY A 46 -34.15 -20.47 18.00
CA GLY A 46 -34.04 -19.85 16.70
C GLY A 46 -34.60 -20.71 15.58
N ARG A 47 -34.15 -20.44 14.36
CA ARG A 47 -34.50 -21.18 13.16
C ARG A 47 -33.27 -21.57 12.38
N LEU A 48 -33.29 -22.78 11.84
CA LEU A 48 -32.25 -23.34 10.99
C LEU A 48 -32.49 -22.95 9.52
N TYR A 49 -31.51 -22.34 8.87
CA TYR A 49 -31.55 -22.04 7.43
C TYR A 49 -30.44 -22.83 6.73
N LEU A 50 -30.80 -23.93 6.08
CA LEU A 50 -29.88 -24.70 5.23
C LEU A 50 -29.44 -23.85 4.02
N ILE A 51 -28.14 -23.83 3.73
CA ILE A 51 -27.53 -22.94 2.73
C ILE A 51 -27.16 -23.69 1.46
N ASP A 52 -26.61 -24.90 1.59
CA ASP A 52 -26.15 -25.75 0.49
C ASP A 52 -27.16 -26.84 0.09
N CYS A 53 -28.18 -27.09 0.91
CA CYS A 53 -29.21 -28.10 0.66
C CYS A 53 -30.62 -27.64 1.11
N GLN A 54 -31.65 -28.44 0.82
CA GLN A 54 -33.04 -28.18 1.23
C GLN A 54 -33.50 -29.04 2.42
N THR A 55 -32.93 -30.23 2.55
CA THR A 55 -33.18 -31.18 3.64
C THR A 55 -31.88 -31.90 4.01
N VAL A 56 -31.76 -32.29 5.28
CA VAL A 56 -30.65 -33.10 5.79
C VAL A 56 -31.24 -34.39 6.35
N GLU A 57 -30.94 -35.51 5.68
CA GLU A 57 -31.33 -36.84 6.12
C GLU A 57 -30.49 -37.31 7.32
N ALA A 58 -30.87 -38.43 7.93
CA ALA A 58 -30.14 -39.00 9.04
C ALA A 58 -28.67 -39.29 8.67
N GLY A 59 -27.74 -38.86 9.52
CA GLY A 59 -26.29 -38.94 9.28
C GLY A 59 -25.75 -37.93 8.25
N GLY A 60 -26.61 -37.16 7.59
CA GLY A 60 -26.22 -36.18 6.58
C GLY A 60 -25.54 -34.94 7.16
N GLU A 61 -24.77 -34.27 6.31
CA GLU A 61 -24.06 -33.03 6.65
C GLU A 61 -24.59 -31.86 5.81
N ALA A 62 -24.54 -30.65 6.36
CA ALA A 62 -24.96 -29.44 5.66
C ALA A 62 -24.27 -28.18 6.21
N LEU A 63 -24.12 -27.20 5.34
CA LEU A 63 -23.82 -25.83 5.72
C LEU A 63 -25.11 -25.08 6.00
N ALA A 64 -25.19 -24.44 7.16
CA ALA A 64 -26.39 -23.73 7.59
C ALA A 64 -26.09 -22.39 8.26
N GLN A 65 -27.08 -21.53 8.27
CA GLN A 65 -27.12 -20.36 9.14
C GLN A 65 -28.22 -20.57 10.19
N ILE A 66 -27.86 -20.48 11.46
CA ILE A 66 -28.82 -20.46 12.56
C ILE A 66 -29.12 -19.01 12.88
N ARG A 67 -30.41 -18.66 12.87
CA ARG A 67 -30.88 -17.32 13.25
C ARG A 67 -31.62 -17.42 14.57
N LEU A 68 -31.09 -16.80 15.59
CA LEU A 68 -31.50 -16.92 16.98
C LEU A 68 -32.38 -15.74 17.36
N ASP A 69 -33.34 -16.00 18.24
CA ASP A 69 -34.28 -14.98 18.72
C ASP A 69 -33.64 -14.06 19.77
N GLN A 70 -32.49 -14.47 20.32
CA GLN A 70 -31.69 -13.69 21.26
C GLN A 70 -30.20 -13.80 20.90
N PRO A 71 -29.41 -12.75 21.17
CA PRO A 71 -28.00 -12.75 20.85
C PRO A 71 -27.23 -13.75 21.72
N VAL A 72 -26.39 -14.56 21.08
CA VAL A 72 -25.45 -15.52 21.70
C VAL A 72 -24.03 -15.05 21.52
N VAL A 73 -23.12 -15.56 22.35
CA VAL A 73 -21.69 -15.39 22.17
C VAL A 73 -21.11 -16.76 21.84
N VAL A 74 -20.52 -16.85 20.64
CA VAL A 74 -19.88 -18.05 20.11
C VAL A 74 -18.61 -17.64 19.37
N ALA A 75 -17.64 -18.53 19.29
CA ALA A 75 -16.43 -18.39 18.51
C ALA A 75 -16.40 -19.39 17.34
N PRO A 76 -15.72 -19.06 16.23
CA PRO A 76 -15.32 -20.05 15.24
C PRO A 76 -14.63 -21.24 15.91
N GLY A 77 -15.01 -22.46 15.54
CA GLY A 77 -14.53 -23.70 16.16
C GLY A 77 -15.36 -24.23 17.34
N ASP A 78 -16.30 -23.43 17.86
CA ASP A 78 -17.16 -23.87 18.96
C ASP A 78 -18.06 -25.03 18.53
N ARG A 79 -18.06 -26.11 19.31
CA ARG A 79 -19.03 -27.20 19.13
C ARG A 79 -20.38 -26.82 19.71
N PHE A 80 -21.44 -27.18 19.00
CA PHE A 80 -22.81 -26.98 19.46
C PHE A 80 -23.68 -28.23 19.28
N VAL A 81 -24.80 -28.25 19.98
CA VAL A 81 -25.86 -29.25 19.85
C VAL A 81 -27.14 -28.57 19.39
N LEU A 82 -27.80 -29.16 18.40
CA LEU A 82 -29.13 -28.74 17.94
C LEU A 82 -30.20 -29.70 18.43
N ARG A 83 -31.24 -29.13 19.04
CA ARG A 83 -32.44 -29.85 19.46
C ARG A 83 -33.67 -29.26 18.80
N GLN A 84 -34.68 -30.08 18.60
CA GLN A 84 -36.01 -29.60 18.23
C GLN A 84 -36.65 -28.89 19.44
N THR A 85 -37.41 -27.83 19.18
CA THR A 85 -38.06 -27.06 20.26
C THR A 85 -39.16 -27.86 20.96
N SER A 86 -39.94 -28.63 20.19
CA SER A 86 -40.93 -29.58 20.70
C SER A 86 -41.27 -30.66 19.65
N PRO A 87 -41.29 -31.96 20.00
CA PRO A 87 -40.76 -32.53 21.25
C PRO A 87 -39.24 -32.31 21.35
N MET A 88 -38.69 -32.33 22.57
CA MET A 88 -37.26 -32.05 22.82
C MET A 88 -36.35 -33.22 22.42
N VAL A 89 -36.19 -33.41 21.12
CA VAL A 89 -35.32 -34.44 20.52
C VAL A 89 -34.02 -33.79 20.04
N THR A 90 -32.88 -34.47 20.24
CA THR A 90 -31.61 -34.03 19.66
C THR A 90 -31.61 -34.32 18.17
N LEU A 91 -31.38 -33.30 17.36
CA LEU A 91 -31.35 -33.41 15.90
C LEU A 91 -29.95 -33.77 15.41
N GLY A 92 -28.94 -33.20 16.05
CA GLY A 92 -27.55 -33.28 15.62
C GLY A 92 -26.70 -32.24 16.34
N GLY A 93 -25.56 -31.94 15.75
CA GLY A 93 -24.63 -30.93 16.24
C GLY A 93 -23.64 -30.57 15.15
N GLY A 94 -22.63 -29.80 15.51
CA GLY A 94 -21.61 -29.41 14.57
C GLY A 94 -20.71 -28.34 15.14
N GLU A 95 -20.14 -27.54 14.25
CA GLU A 95 -19.13 -26.55 14.57
C GLU A 95 -19.54 -25.18 14.04
N VAL A 96 -19.31 -24.15 14.86
CA VAL A 96 -19.52 -22.76 14.47
C VAL A 96 -18.42 -22.37 13.50
N LEU A 97 -18.80 -21.95 12.30
CA LEU A 97 -17.86 -21.50 11.27
C LEU A 97 -17.51 -20.03 11.46
N ASP A 98 -18.53 -19.19 11.67
CA ASP A 98 -18.36 -17.75 11.84
C ASP A 98 -19.64 -17.09 12.39
N ARG A 99 -19.51 -15.83 12.79
CA ARG A 99 -20.59 -14.95 13.23
C ARG A 99 -21.03 -14.05 12.09
N SER A 100 -22.19 -14.35 11.52
CA SER A 100 -22.68 -13.61 10.38
C SER A 100 -23.22 -12.23 10.76
N ARG A 101 -22.86 -11.19 10.00
CA ARG A 101 -23.49 -9.86 10.08
C ARG A 101 -24.75 -9.75 9.22
N TRP A 102 -24.91 -10.66 8.27
CA TRP A 102 -25.92 -10.55 7.21
C TRP A 102 -26.72 -11.85 7.09
N ARG A 103 -27.90 -11.75 6.49
CA ARG A 103 -28.70 -12.93 6.15
C ARG A 103 -28.12 -13.58 4.89
N LEU A 104 -27.59 -14.78 5.05
CA LEU A 104 -27.07 -15.54 3.90
C LEU A 104 -28.22 -16.01 3.00
N LYS A 105 -27.97 -15.99 1.69
CA LYS A 105 -28.90 -16.46 0.66
C LYS A 105 -28.59 -17.92 0.33
N ALA A 106 -29.52 -18.82 0.59
CA ALA A 106 -29.39 -20.24 0.27
C ALA A 106 -29.28 -20.48 -1.25
N GLY A 107 -28.54 -21.51 -1.66
CA GLY A 107 -28.37 -21.95 -3.04
C GLY A 107 -27.55 -21.02 -3.94
N LYS A 108 -26.80 -20.07 -3.36
CA LYS A 108 -25.87 -19.21 -4.11
C LYS A 108 -24.44 -19.74 -3.99
N GLU A 109 -23.84 -20.08 -5.13
CA GLU A 109 -22.51 -20.73 -5.16
C GLU A 109 -21.46 -19.94 -4.37
N PHE A 110 -21.34 -18.63 -4.60
CA PHE A 110 -20.38 -17.79 -3.90
C PHE A 110 -20.57 -17.79 -2.36
N VAL A 111 -21.79 -17.98 -1.87
CA VAL A 111 -22.08 -18.07 -0.43
C VAL A 111 -21.64 -19.42 0.11
N VAL A 112 -21.99 -20.50 -0.60
CA VAL A 112 -21.60 -21.87 -0.23
C VAL A 112 -20.08 -21.99 -0.23
N GLU A 113 -19.41 -21.50 -1.27
CA GLU A 113 -17.96 -21.50 -1.39
C GLU A 113 -17.29 -20.67 -0.29
N SER A 114 -17.86 -19.51 0.06
CA SER A 114 -17.39 -18.72 1.21
C SER A 114 -17.49 -19.50 2.53
N MET A 115 -18.57 -20.25 2.75
CA MET A 115 -18.73 -21.05 3.97
C MET A 115 -17.85 -22.30 3.98
N ARG A 116 -17.67 -22.97 2.83
CA ARG A 116 -16.73 -24.10 2.69
C ARG A 116 -15.30 -23.68 3.02
N ARG A 117 -14.85 -22.54 2.50
CA ARG A 117 -13.53 -21.98 2.85
C ARG A 117 -13.37 -21.79 4.35
N LYS A 118 -14.39 -21.27 5.05
CA LYS A 118 -14.36 -21.13 6.53
C LYS A 118 -14.30 -22.48 7.24
N MET A 119 -15.06 -23.46 6.77
CA MET A 119 -15.05 -24.83 7.33
C MET A 119 -13.69 -25.52 7.15
N GLU A 120 -13.10 -25.43 5.97
CA GLU A 120 -11.75 -25.95 5.70
C GLU A 120 -10.69 -25.21 6.53
N ALA A 121 -10.86 -23.88 6.68
CA ALA A 121 -9.95 -23.06 7.45
C ALA A 121 -9.97 -23.39 8.96
N LEU A 122 -11.09 -23.88 9.51
CA LEU A 122 -11.12 -24.41 10.88
C LEU A 122 -10.34 -25.72 11.06
N GLY A 123 -9.86 -26.34 9.97
CA GLY A 123 -9.04 -27.54 10.02
C GLY A 123 -7.72 -27.35 10.79
N THR A 124 -7.13 -26.16 10.76
CA THR A 124 -6.02 -25.76 11.63
C THR A 124 -6.08 -24.28 12.00
N PRO A 125 -5.57 -23.87 13.18
CA PRO A 125 -5.49 -22.45 13.57
C PRO A 125 -4.81 -21.54 12.52
N GLU A 126 -3.77 -22.05 11.84
CA GLU A 126 -3.03 -21.33 10.80
C GLU A 126 -3.88 -21.09 9.54
N ALA A 127 -4.64 -22.09 9.10
CA ALA A 127 -5.54 -21.97 7.96
C ALA A 127 -6.64 -20.95 8.26
N PHE A 128 -7.14 -20.91 9.49
CA PHE A 128 -8.11 -19.92 9.94
C PHE A 128 -7.55 -18.50 9.92
N ILE A 129 -6.38 -18.27 10.50
CA ILE A 129 -5.70 -16.96 10.48
C ILE A 129 -5.45 -16.49 9.04
N THR A 130 -4.99 -17.40 8.18
CA THR A 130 -4.77 -17.10 6.76
C THR A 130 -6.07 -16.66 6.08
N SER A 131 -7.19 -17.34 6.34
CA SER A 131 -8.49 -16.97 5.79
C SER A 131 -8.97 -15.58 6.24
N VAL A 132 -8.70 -15.20 7.49
CA VAL A 132 -9.02 -13.87 8.03
C VAL A 132 -8.19 -12.80 7.33
N MET A 133 -6.91 -13.07 7.08
CA MET A 133 -6.04 -12.15 6.33
C MET A 133 -6.49 -12.01 4.87
N GLN A 134 -6.95 -13.09 4.24
CA GLN A 134 -7.42 -13.08 2.85
C GLN A 134 -8.67 -12.22 2.62
N GLU A 135 -9.48 -11.96 3.65
CA GLU A 135 -10.60 -11.02 3.54
C GLU A 135 -10.13 -9.59 3.20
N GLU A 136 -8.94 -9.21 3.66
CA GLU A 136 -8.32 -7.89 3.45
C GLU A 136 -6.87 -8.08 3.00
N GLU A 137 -6.71 -8.71 1.85
CA GLU A 137 -5.42 -9.24 1.40
C GLU A 137 -4.34 -8.19 1.03
N LEU A 138 -4.75 -6.97 0.69
CA LEU A 138 -3.85 -5.89 0.27
C LEU A 138 -3.61 -4.86 1.37
N VAL A 139 -3.52 -5.33 2.62
CA VAL A 139 -3.18 -4.49 3.78
C VAL A 139 -2.13 -5.15 4.66
N ILE A 140 -1.62 -4.37 5.61
CA ILE A 140 -0.75 -4.84 6.68
C ILE A 140 -1.63 -5.16 7.90
N HIS A 141 -1.48 -6.35 8.47
CA HIS A 141 -2.25 -6.86 9.59
C HIS A 141 -1.47 -6.76 10.90
N GLU A 142 -2.12 -6.27 11.95
CA GLU A 142 -1.60 -6.27 13.31
C GLU A 142 -2.03 -7.54 14.05
N GLN A 143 -1.12 -8.14 14.81
CA GLN A 143 -1.39 -9.35 15.60
C GLN A 143 -2.60 -9.18 16.53
N ALA A 144 -2.74 -8.03 17.18
CA ALA A 144 -3.85 -7.77 18.10
C ALA A 144 -5.21 -7.68 17.37
N ASP A 145 -5.22 -7.21 16.13
CA ASP A 145 -6.43 -7.19 15.30
C ASP A 145 -6.80 -8.60 14.83
N LEU A 146 -5.81 -9.38 14.39
CA LEU A 146 -5.99 -10.78 14.02
C LEU A 146 -6.53 -11.61 15.19
N ALA A 147 -5.96 -11.47 16.39
CA ALA A 147 -6.46 -12.13 17.61
C ALA A 147 -7.93 -11.78 17.88
N ARG A 148 -8.31 -10.52 17.73
CA ARG A 148 -9.69 -10.07 17.94
C ARG A 148 -10.66 -10.61 16.88
N ARG A 149 -10.25 -10.62 15.61
CA ARG A 149 -11.06 -11.10 14.48
C ARG A 149 -11.21 -12.62 14.50
N ALA A 150 -10.12 -13.32 14.81
CA ALA A 150 -10.10 -14.77 14.92
C ALA A 150 -10.66 -15.29 16.26
N ALA A 151 -10.93 -14.40 17.22
CA ALA A 151 -11.34 -14.76 18.58
C ALA A 151 -10.36 -15.74 19.27
N MET A 152 -9.07 -15.59 18.97
CA MET A 152 -7.97 -16.41 19.51
C MET A 152 -7.14 -15.62 20.51
N THR A 153 -6.43 -16.31 21.41
CA THR A 153 -5.52 -15.62 22.33
C THR A 153 -4.35 -15.01 21.57
N THR A 154 -3.73 -13.97 22.11
CA THR A 154 -2.56 -13.34 21.49
C THR A 154 -1.39 -14.33 21.35
N GLU A 155 -1.26 -15.27 22.29
CA GLU A 155 -0.24 -16.33 22.26
C GLU A 155 -0.51 -17.34 21.14
N ASP A 156 -1.75 -17.81 20.99
CA ASP A 156 -2.11 -18.73 19.90
C ASP A 156 -1.88 -18.09 18.53
N VAL A 157 -2.27 -16.81 18.38
CA VAL A 157 -2.01 -16.07 17.14
C VAL A 157 -0.51 -15.87 16.91
N ALA A 158 0.28 -15.60 17.94
CA ALA A 158 1.74 -15.50 17.80
C ALA A 158 2.32 -16.81 17.22
N ASN A 159 1.96 -17.94 17.82
CA ASN A 159 2.41 -19.26 17.38
C ASN A 159 1.98 -19.56 15.93
N CYS A 160 0.76 -19.17 15.55
CA CYS A 160 0.28 -19.30 14.17
C CYS A 160 1.08 -18.44 13.20
N LEU A 161 1.34 -17.18 13.54
CA LEU A 161 2.11 -16.25 12.71
C LEU A 161 3.55 -16.73 12.53
N ASP A 162 4.19 -17.25 13.58
CA ASP A 162 5.53 -17.83 13.51
C ASP A 162 5.56 -19.04 12.56
N SER A 163 4.57 -19.93 12.67
CA SER A 163 4.41 -21.10 11.80
C SER A 163 4.16 -20.70 10.34
N LEU A 164 3.28 -19.71 10.10
CA LEU A 164 2.97 -19.15 8.77
C LEU A 164 4.16 -18.40 8.15
N GLN A 165 4.97 -17.73 8.95
CA GLN A 165 6.19 -17.08 8.48
C GLN A 165 7.22 -18.14 8.04
N GLN A 166 7.41 -19.19 8.83
CA GLN A 166 8.34 -20.27 8.52
C GLN A 166 7.94 -21.05 7.25
N SER A 167 6.63 -21.23 7.02
CA SER A 167 6.11 -21.83 5.79
C SER A 167 6.10 -20.86 4.60
N GLY A 168 6.39 -19.58 4.83
CA GLY A 168 6.45 -18.54 3.81
C GLY A 168 5.09 -18.03 3.34
N VAL A 169 3.99 -18.33 4.03
CA VAL A 169 2.65 -17.82 3.65
C VAL A 169 2.53 -16.32 3.92
N ILE A 170 3.21 -15.84 4.96
CA ILE A 170 3.22 -14.42 5.35
C ILE A 170 4.64 -13.87 5.41
N GLU A 171 4.74 -12.54 5.35
CA GLU A 171 5.99 -11.82 5.54
C GLU A 171 5.85 -10.76 6.63
N PRO A 172 6.89 -10.59 7.48
CA PRO A 172 6.93 -9.51 8.44
C PRO A 172 7.26 -8.17 7.77
N THR A 173 6.78 -7.10 8.38
CA THR A 173 7.16 -5.71 8.09
C THR A 173 8.19 -5.22 9.09
N SER A 174 8.84 -4.10 8.79
CA SER A 174 9.89 -3.52 9.65
C SER A 174 9.39 -3.09 11.04
N ASP A 175 8.09 -2.83 11.19
CA ASP A 175 7.43 -2.48 12.47
C ASP A 175 6.78 -3.69 13.17
N GLY A 176 7.08 -4.92 12.74
CA GLY A 176 6.63 -6.15 13.40
C GLY A 176 5.18 -6.56 13.10
N LYS A 177 4.59 -6.00 12.05
CA LYS A 177 3.27 -6.41 11.52
C LYS A 177 3.41 -7.39 10.37
N TRP A 178 2.30 -7.90 9.84
CA TRP A 178 2.29 -9.02 8.90
C TRP A 178 1.54 -8.71 7.61
N ALA A 179 2.03 -9.22 6.49
CA ALA A 179 1.33 -9.20 5.21
C ALA A 179 1.26 -10.60 4.61
N LEU A 180 0.20 -10.89 3.85
CA LEU A 180 0.16 -12.11 3.04
C LEU A 180 1.18 -12.01 1.90
N ARG A 181 1.98 -13.07 1.69
CA ARG A 181 2.92 -13.14 0.55
C ARG A 181 2.18 -12.96 -0.78
N GLU A 182 1.08 -13.68 -0.97
CA GLU A 182 0.24 -13.59 -2.16
C GLU A 182 -0.30 -12.16 -2.35
N GLY A 183 -0.65 -11.50 -1.25
CA GLY A 183 -1.07 -10.09 -1.25
C GLY A 183 0.04 -9.18 -1.77
N LEU A 184 1.26 -9.33 -1.24
CA LEU A 184 2.44 -8.59 -1.67
C LEU A 184 2.77 -8.82 -3.14
N GLU A 185 2.66 -10.05 -3.63
CA GLU A 185 2.86 -10.41 -5.04
C GLU A 185 1.88 -9.67 -5.97
N ARG A 186 0.58 -9.69 -5.65
CA ARG A 186 -0.42 -8.90 -6.40
C ARG A 186 -0.22 -7.39 -6.26
N GLY A 187 0.21 -6.94 -5.09
CA GLY A 187 0.59 -5.55 -4.87
C GLY A 187 1.74 -5.12 -5.79
N ALA A 188 2.76 -5.97 -5.90
CA ALA A 188 3.91 -5.78 -6.76
C ALA A 188 3.51 -5.73 -8.24
N GLU A 189 2.65 -6.65 -8.70
CA GLU A 189 2.09 -6.62 -10.05
C GLU A 189 1.38 -5.29 -10.35
N ARG A 190 0.51 -4.82 -9.44
CA ARG A 190 -0.18 -3.53 -9.61
C ARG A 190 0.77 -2.34 -9.69
N VAL A 191 1.85 -2.34 -8.90
CA VAL A 191 2.86 -1.27 -8.92
C VAL A 191 3.65 -1.29 -10.22
N LEU A 192 4.06 -2.47 -10.69
CA LEU A 192 4.77 -2.62 -11.97
C LEU A 192 3.89 -2.23 -13.16
N ASP A 193 2.62 -2.64 -13.17
CA ASP A 193 1.64 -2.23 -14.18
C ASP A 193 1.42 -0.71 -14.19
N ALA A 194 1.41 -0.08 -13.01
CA ALA A 194 1.28 1.37 -12.88
C ALA A 194 2.52 2.10 -13.44
N LEU A 195 3.72 1.57 -13.21
CA LEU A 195 4.96 2.06 -13.80
C LEU A 195 4.93 1.92 -15.33
N ASP A 196 4.62 0.72 -15.84
CA ASP A 196 4.54 0.44 -17.26
C ASP A 196 3.50 1.29 -17.98
N HIS A 197 2.41 1.63 -17.31
CA HIS A 197 1.46 2.57 -17.87
C HIS A 197 2.02 3.98 -17.93
N ALA A 198 2.60 4.50 -16.84
CA ALA A 198 3.18 5.84 -16.83
C ALA A 198 4.26 6.03 -17.90
N TYR A 199 5.01 4.96 -18.18
CA TYR A 199 6.02 4.91 -19.24
C TYR A 199 5.44 4.83 -20.66
N ARG A 200 4.25 4.27 -20.84
CA ARG A 200 3.55 4.29 -22.13
C ARG A 200 2.90 5.63 -22.42
N GLU A 201 2.45 6.35 -21.38
CA GLU A 201 1.93 7.71 -21.51
C GLU A 201 3.03 8.71 -21.89
N ASP A 202 4.24 8.53 -21.34
CA ASP A 202 5.42 9.33 -21.69
C ASP A 202 6.66 8.43 -21.88
N PRO A 203 7.00 8.07 -23.13
CA PRO A 203 8.14 7.19 -23.44
C PRO A 203 9.50 7.72 -22.96
N TYR A 204 9.65 9.05 -22.83
CA TYR A 204 10.90 9.68 -22.38
C TYR A 204 11.04 9.71 -20.85
N ARG A 205 9.96 9.33 -20.14
CA ARG A 205 9.95 9.27 -18.70
C ARG A 205 10.77 8.10 -18.20
N ILE A 206 11.63 8.38 -17.23
CA ILE A 206 12.48 7.35 -16.60
C ILE A 206 12.13 7.08 -15.14
N SER A 207 11.33 7.94 -14.49
CA SER A 207 10.91 7.70 -13.11
C SER A 207 9.51 8.23 -12.84
N VAL A 208 8.84 7.70 -11.82
CA VAL A 208 7.46 8.04 -11.45
C VAL A 208 7.39 8.40 -9.98
N LYS A 209 6.58 9.39 -9.60
CA LYS A 209 6.38 9.74 -8.18
C LYS A 209 5.60 8.62 -7.49
N VAL A 210 6.01 8.24 -6.27
CA VAL A 210 5.29 7.24 -5.47
C VAL A 210 3.82 7.65 -5.25
N LEU A 211 3.55 8.96 -5.13
CA LEU A 211 2.20 9.49 -5.01
C LEU A 211 1.31 9.13 -6.22
N GLU A 212 1.87 9.17 -7.43
CA GLU A 212 1.14 8.84 -8.65
C GLU A 212 0.85 7.34 -8.74
N ILE A 213 1.81 6.51 -8.32
CA ILE A 213 1.62 5.06 -8.19
C ILE A 213 0.53 4.76 -7.17
N ARG A 214 0.52 5.44 -6.03
CA ARG A 214 -0.52 5.30 -5.01
C ARG A 214 -1.90 5.67 -5.57
N ASP A 215 -2.02 6.84 -6.21
CA ASP A 215 -3.30 7.31 -6.73
C ASP A 215 -3.86 6.36 -7.81
N ARG A 216 -2.98 5.73 -8.58
CA ARG A 216 -3.34 4.75 -9.60
C ARG A 216 -3.71 3.38 -9.05
N THR A 217 -2.91 2.85 -8.11
CA THR A 217 -3.09 1.50 -7.55
C THR A 217 -4.15 1.45 -6.44
N ARG A 218 -4.42 2.60 -5.80
CA ARG A 218 -5.29 2.76 -4.62
C ARG A 218 -4.89 1.87 -3.44
N LEU A 219 -3.63 1.46 -3.38
CA LEU A 219 -3.09 0.73 -2.25
C LEU A 219 -2.93 1.66 -1.04
N VAL A 220 -3.11 1.12 0.16
CA VAL A 220 -2.91 1.85 1.41
C VAL A 220 -1.42 2.12 1.60
N ASP A 221 -1.06 3.31 2.10
CA ASP A 221 0.34 3.79 2.19
C ASP A 221 1.28 2.76 2.84
N ALA A 222 0.95 2.21 4.01
CA ALA A 222 1.79 1.24 4.70
C ALA A 222 2.02 -0.06 3.89
N PHE A 223 1.01 -0.51 3.14
CA PHE A 223 1.12 -1.69 2.29
C PHE A 223 1.93 -1.37 1.02
N LEU A 224 1.69 -0.22 0.40
CA LEU A 224 2.45 0.25 -0.75
C LEU A 224 3.94 0.41 -0.41
N ASP A 225 4.25 0.97 0.75
CA ASP A 225 5.64 1.13 1.20
C ASP A 225 6.35 -0.22 1.32
N LYS A 226 5.73 -1.22 1.95
CA LYS A 226 6.27 -2.60 2.01
C LYS A 226 6.45 -3.21 0.63
N VAL A 227 5.47 -3.10 -0.26
CA VAL A 227 5.57 -3.60 -1.65
C VAL A 227 6.74 -2.95 -2.38
N ILE A 228 6.91 -1.63 -2.26
CA ILE A 228 8.03 -0.93 -2.90
C ILE A 228 9.37 -1.36 -2.27
N GLU A 229 9.43 -1.54 -0.95
CA GLU A 229 10.62 -2.08 -0.28
C GLU A 229 11.01 -3.45 -0.83
N ASP A 230 10.05 -4.35 -1.03
CA ASP A 230 10.30 -5.69 -1.59
C ASP A 230 10.73 -5.63 -3.06
N LEU A 231 10.11 -4.76 -3.85
CA LEU A 231 10.50 -4.52 -5.24
C LEU A 231 11.92 -3.96 -5.35
N VAL A 232 12.32 -3.10 -4.41
CA VAL A 232 13.68 -2.56 -4.32
C VAL A 232 14.67 -3.63 -3.90
N ALA A 233 14.34 -4.42 -2.86
CA ALA A 233 15.17 -5.52 -2.40
C ALA A 233 15.36 -6.60 -3.51
N GLY A 234 14.32 -6.82 -4.31
CA GLY A 234 14.34 -7.72 -5.46
C GLY A 234 14.96 -7.12 -6.73
N GLY A 235 15.43 -5.87 -6.71
CA GLY A 235 16.07 -5.21 -7.86
C GLY A 235 15.13 -4.93 -9.05
N LYS A 236 13.81 -4.98 -8.85
CA LYS A 236 12.82 -4.65 -9.89
C LYS A 236 12.57 -3.16 -10.01
N VAL A 237 12.81 -2.42 -8.92
CA VAL A 237 12.58 -0.98 -8.81
C VAL A 237 13.74 -0.33 -8.04
N GLU A 238 14.08 0.91 -8.36
CA GLU A 238 15.00 1.75 -7.58
C GLU A 238 14.28 2.99 -7.04
N LYS A 239 14.54 3.33 -5.76
CA LYS A 239 14.11 4.60 -5.16
C LYS A 239 15.14 5.69 -5.47
N ILE A 240 14.69 6.80 -6.06
CA ILE A 240 15.51 8.00 -6.27
C ILE A 240 15.00 9.17 -5.41
N ARG A 241 15.78 10.25 -5.36
CA ARG A 241 15.41 11.45 -4.59
C ARG A 241 14.07 12.04 -5.04
N GLY A 242 13.38 12.69 -4.10
CA GLY A 242 12.10 13.35 -4.37
C GLY A 242 10.88 12.43 -4.33
N GLY A 243 10.99 11.26 -3.68
CA GLY A 243 9.88 10.32 -3.53
C GLY A 243 9.47 9.70 -4.87
N ARG A 244 10.46 9.34 -5.69
CA ARG A 244 10.24 8.74 -7.00
C ARG A 244 10.86 7.37 -7.06
N ILE A 245 10.32 6.54 -7.94
CA ILE A 245 10.80 5.21 -8.23
C ILE A 245 10.99 5.04 -9.74
N LEU A 246 11.91 4.17 -10.13
CA LEU A 246 12.16 3.82 -11.52
C LEU A 246 12.42 2.33 -11.69
N GLN A 247 12.30 1.83 -12.92
CA GLN A 247 12.74 0.49 -13.26
C GLN A 247 14.22 0.51 -13.64
N PRO A 248 15.09 -0.28 -12.98
CA PRO A 248 16.52 -0.30 -13.25
C PRO A 248 16.82 -0.59 -14.72
N GLY A 249 17.80 0.13 -15.28
CA GLY A 249 18.22 -0.03 -16.67
C GLY A 249 17.25 0.52 -17.72
N ARG A 250 16.13 1.14 -17.33
CA ARG A 250 15.25 1.81 -18.29
C ARG A 250 15.92 3.05 -18.86
N GLU A 251 16.18 3.03 -20.16
CA GLU A 251 16.50 4.23 -20.95
C GLU A 251 15.49 4.40 -22.08
N PRO A 252 15.01 5.62 -22.35
CA PRO A 252 14.21 5.89 -23.54
C PRO A 252 15.03 5.65 -24.80
N GLU A 253 14.37 5.13 -25.83
CA GLU A 253 14.96 5.09 -27.16
C GLU A 253 14.86 6.48 -27.79
N PHE A 254 16.01 6.99 -28.24
CA PHE A 254 16.11 8.26 -28.94
C PHE A 254 16.55 7.99 -30.37
N SER A 255 15.87 8.58 -31.34
CA SER A 255 16.30 8.64 -32.74
C SER A 255 17.59 9.47 -32.88
N ASP A 256 18.30 9.32 -34.01
CA ASP A 256 19.56 10.04 -34.27
C ASP A 256 19.42 11.57 -34.11
N VAL A 257 18.29 12.13 -34.54
CA VAL A 257 17.99 13.57 -34.41
C VAL A 257 17.83 13.97 -32.94
N GLU A 258 17.14 13.14 -32.15
CA GLU A 258 16.93 13.39 -30.73
C GLU A 258 18.21 13.21 -29.92
N GLN A 259 19.06 12.24 -30.28
CA GLN A 259 20.37 12.06 -29.68
C GLN A 259 21.29 13.26 -29.94
N ALA A 260 21.30 13.78 -31.17
CA ALA A 260 22.05 14.99 -31.52
C ALA A 260 21.54 16.21 -30.73
N ALA A 261 20.21 16.37 -30.63
CA ALA A 261 19.59 17.43 -29.85
C ALA A 261 19.88 17.31 -28.34
N LEU A 262 19.83 16.09 -27.79
CA LEU A 262 20.14 15.80 -26.40
C LEU A 262 21.61 16.09 -26.07
N THR A 263 22.52 15.75 -26.98
CA THR A 263 23.96 16.06 -26.87
C THR A 263 24.17 17.58 -26.85
N SER A 264 23.59 18.29 -27.81
CA SER A 264 23.65 19.76 -27.89
C SER A 264 23.06 20.43 -26.65
N LEU A 265 21.96 19.90 -26.12
CA LEU A 265 21.32 20.40 -24.90
C LEU A 265 22.22 20.22 -23.67
N ARG A 266 22.88 19.06 -23.53
CA ARG A 266 23.86 18.82 -22.44
C ARG A 266 25.05 19.77 -22.54
N GLU A 267 25.62 19.93 -23.73
CA GLU A 267 26.74 20.85 -23.97
C GLU A 267 26.36 22.29 -23.61
N HIS A 268 25.15 22.73 -23.99
CA HIS A 268 24.65 24.05 -23.62
C HIS A 268 24.57 24.22 -22.09
N TYR A 269 23.98 23.25 -21.38
CA TYR A 269 23.89 23.31 -19.92
C TYR A 269 25.25 23.32 -19.21
N GLN A 270 26.27 22.66 -19.77
CA GLN A 270 27.63 22.66 -19.24
C GLN A 270 28.35 23.98 -19.49
N GLN A 271 28.17 24.58 -20.67
CA GLN A 271 28.81 25.86 -21.03
C GLN A 271 28.15 27.07 -20.36
N HIS A 272 26.85 26.99 -20.07
CA HIS A 272 26.03 28.10 -19.58
C HIS A 272 25.51 27.87 -18.14
N LEU A 273 26.40 27.51 -17.20
CA LEU A 273 26.03 27.15 -15.82
C LEU A 273 25.19 28.20 -15.08
N PHE A 274 25.37 29.50 -15.35
CA PHE A 274 24.64 30.58 -14.69
C PHE A 274 23.80 31.42 -15.65
N ASP A 275 23.67 30.99 -16.89
CA ASP A 275 22.94 31.71 -17.94
C ASP A 275 21.85 30.79 -18.51
N PRO A 276 20.76 30.55 -17.77
CA PRO A 276 19.73 29.64 -18.21
C PRO A 276 19.01 30.19 -19.44
N ALA A 277 18.89 29.36 -20.47
CA ALA A 277 18.06 29.62 -21.63
C ALA A 277 16.66 29.02 -21.45
N ARG A 278 15.64 29.68 -22.01
CA ARG A 278 14.29 29.12 -22.04
C ARG A 278 14.20 28.00 -23.07
N ALA A 279 13.15 27.19 -22.97
CA ALA A 279 12.89 26.16 -23.97
C ALA A 279 12.75 26.74 -25.39
N GLU A 280 12.13 27.92 -25.55
CA GLU A 280 12.02 28.61 -26.85
C GLU A 280 13.42 28.99 -27.43
N ASP A 281 14.29 29.52 -26.58
CA ASP A 281 15.63 29.99 -26.97
C ASP A 281 16.53 28.80 -27.34
N LEU A 282 16.45 27.71 -26.56
CA LEU A 282 17.16 26.46 -26.82
C LEU A 282 16.70 25.78 -28.10
N ALA A 283 15.38 25.77 -28.35
CA ALA A 283 14.79 25.22 -29.56
C ALA A 283 15.33 25.94 -30.81
N SER A 284 15.38 27.27 -30.76
CA SER A 284 15.92 28.11 -31.84
C SER A 284 17.41 27.90 -32.04
N THR A 285 18.17 27.76 -30.95
CA THR A 285 19.64 27.59 -30.99
C THR A 285 20.04 26.21 -31.52
N ILE A 286 19.33 25.16 -31.11
CA ILE A 286 19.62 23.77 -31.50
C ILE A 286 18.98 23.43 -32.87
N GLY A 287 17.96 24.18 -33.29
CA GLY A 287 17.28 23.99 -34.57
C GLY A 287 16.24 22.86 -34.54
N VAL A 288 15.53 22.71 -33.43
CA VAL A 288 14.49 21.67 -33.23
C VAL A 288 13.21 22.27 -32.69
N GLU A 289 12.12 21.51 -32.75
CA GLU A 289 10.83 21.89 -32.18
C GLU A 289 10.91 22.08 -30.65
N ILE A 290 10.20 23.09 -30.14
CA ILE A 290 10.15 23.37 -28.69
C ILE A 290 9.64 22.16 -27.88
N SER A 291 8.67 21.43 -28.43
CA SER A 291 8.13 20.23 -27.79
C SER A 291 9.18 19.13 -27.61
N LEU A 292 10.18 19.05 -28.48
CA LEU A 292 11.30 18.12 -28.32
C LEU A 292 12.22 18.60 -27.19
N ILE A 293 12.55 19.89 -27.12
CA ILE A 293 13.36 20.45 -26.03
C ILE A 293 12.69 20.21 -24.68
N GLU A 294 11.39 20.46 -24.54
CA GLU A 294 10.65 20.24 -23.29
C GLU A 294 10.70 18.77 -22.85
N LYS A 295 10.55 17.83 -23.79
CA LYS A 295 10.68 16.38 -23.53
C LYS A 295 12.08 16.00 -23.08
N LEU A 296 13.11 16.43 -23.81
CA LEU A 296 14.52 16.15 -23.47
C LEU A 296 14.92 16.80 -22.13
N GLN A 297 14.43 18.01 -21.84
CA GLN A 297 14.62 18.64 -20.54
C GLN A 297 13.94 17.84 -19.42
N SER A 298 12.70 17.37 -19.63
CA SER A 298 12.00 16.52 -18.66
C SER A 298 12.80 15.25 -18.35
N PHE A 299 13.33 14.59 -19.39
CA PHE A 299 14.22 13.45 -19.26
C PHE A 299 15.49 13.78 -18.44
N LEU A 300 16.19 14.88 -18.75
CA LEU A 300 17.38 15.30 -18.01
C LEU A 300 17.09 15.68 -16.55
N ILE A 301 15.90 16.22 -16.28
CA ILE A 301 15.42 16.52 -14.94
C ILE A 301 15.16 15.23 -14.15
N ASP A 302 14.46 14.28 -14.76
CA ASP A 302 14.19 12.98 -14.14
C ASP A 302 15.49 12.20 -13.89
N ARG A 303 16.50 12.34 -14.76
CA ARG A 303 17.86 11.77 -14.59
C ARG A 303 18.69 12.52 -13.54
N GLY A 304 18.20 13.69 -13.11
CA GLY A 304 18.86 14.55 -12.14
C GLY A 304 20.16 15.18 -12.67
N GLU A 305 20.34 15.28 -13.98
CA GLU A 305 21.41 16.05 -14.62
C GLU A 305 21.05 17.55 -14.64
N VAL A 306 19.77 17.85 -14.80
CA VAL A 306 19.21 19.20 -14.85
C VAL A 306 18.25 19.37 -13.67
N ILE A 307 18.14 20.60 -13.16
CA ILE A 307 17.19 20.96 -12.11
C ILE A 307 16.30 22.10 -12.60
N ARG A 308 15.00 22.02 -12.28
CA ARG A 308 14.05 23.10 -12.54
C ARG A 308 14.02 24.04 -11.33
N ILE A 309 14.43 25.28 -11.52
CA ILE A 309 14.46 26.31 -10.47
C ILE A 309 13.26 27.26 -10.53
N ALA A 310 12.61 27.40 -11.69
CA ALA A 310 11.33 28.08 -11.88
C ALA A 310 10.52 27.41 -13.02
N THR A 311 9.30 27.91 -13.29
CA THR A 311 8.39 27.32 -14.30
C THR A 311 9.05 27.14 -15.68
N ASP A 312 9.79 28.14 -16.16
CA ASP A 312 10.44 28.20 -17.48
C ASP A 312 11.97 28.21 -17.40
N VAL A 313 12.55 27.86 -16.24
CA VAL A 313 13.99 28.00 -15.99
C VAL A 313 14.56 26.72 -15.40
N ALA A 314 15.47 26.12 -16.16
CA ALA A 314 16.23 24.94 -15.77
C ALA A 314 17.73 25.22 -15.86
N LEU A 315 18.51 24.54 -15.03
CA LEU A 315 19.97 24.66 -14.96
C LEU A 315 20.61 23.29 -14.82
N SER A 316 21.87 23.17 -15.25
CA SER A 316 22.69 22.02 -14.88
C SER A 316 22.73 21.89 -13.36
N LYS A 317 22.61 20.67 -12.83
CA LYS A 317 22.83 20.40 -11.41
C LYS A 317 24.25 20.76 -10.97
N GLU A 318 25.21 20.69 -11.89
CA GLU A 318 26.61 21.09 -11.66
C GLU A 318 26.77 22.59 -11.43
N ALA A 319 25.78 23.40 -11.82
CA ALA A 319 25.77 24.82 -11.52
C ALA A 319 25.63 25.08 -10.00
N ILE A 320 25.03 24.16 -9.24
CA ILE A 320 24.74 24.39 -7.82
C ILE A 320 26.01 24.54 -6.98
N PRO A 321 27.00 23.62 -7.00
CA PRO A 321 28.25 23.81 -6.27
C PRO A 321 28.98 25.11 -6.65
N GLY A 322 29.05 25.43 -7.95
CA GLY A 322 29.69 26.66 -8.43
C GLY A 322 28.97 27.92 -7.96
N ALA A 323 27.63 27.92 -7.96
CA ALA A 323 26.83 29.02 -7.44
C ALA A 323 27.07 29.22 -5.95
N VAL A 324 27.01 28.14 -5.17
CA VAL A 324 27.25 28.19 -3.72
C VAL A 324 28.64 28.74 -3.43
N LYS A 325 29.69 28.24 -4.10
CA LYS A 325 31.07 28.72 -3.90
C LYS A 325 31.21 30.22 -4.15
N LYS A 326 30.64 30.73 -5.25
CA LYS A 326 30.66 32.17 -5.56
C LYS A 326 29.90 33.00 -4.52
N LEU A 327 28.77 32.50 -4.01
CA LEU A 327 27.98 33.19 -3.00
C LEU A 327 28.62 33.15 -1.60
N VAL A 328 29.35 32.07 -1.28
CA VAL A 328 30.16 31.99 -0.06
C VAL A 328 31.28 33.02 -0.10
N GLN A 329 32.02 33.13 -1.21
CA GLN A 329 33.06 34.15 -1.37
C GLN A 329 32.51 35.58 -1.29
N LEU A 330 31.31 35.81 -1.83
CA LEU A 330 30.61 37.08 -1.66
C LEU A 330 30.27 37.36 -0.18
N PHE A 331 29.78 36.34 0.54
CA PHE A 331 29.44 36.45 1.95
C PHE A 331 30.66 36.69 2.85
N GLU A 332 31.78 36.03 2.58
CA GLU A 332 33.04 36.26 3.31
C GLU A 332 33.58 37.68 3.12
N ARG A 333 33.39 38.25 1.92
CA ARG A 333 33.85 39.60 1.60
C ARG A 333 32.93 40.70 2.12
N GLU A 334 31.61 40.52 2.02
CA GLU A 334 30.62 41.60 2.21
C GLU A 334 29.55 41.30 3.28
N GLY A 335 29.57 40.11 3.88
CA GLY A 335 28.53 39.63 4.78
C GLY A 335 27.22 39.30 4.05
N ALA A 336 26.09 39.44 4.75
CA ALA A 336 24.76 39.22 4.17
C ALA A 336 24.62 39.99 2.85
N PHE A 337 24.07 39.41 1.78
CA PHE A 337 24.04 40.04 0.45
C PHE A 337 22.61 40.17 -0.10
N SER A 338 22.39 41.17 -0.95
CA SER A 338 21.13 41.36 -1.69
C SER A 338 21.06 40.49 -2.95
N ALA A 339 19.86 40.36 -3.53
CA ALA A 339 19.69 39.70 -4.82
C ALA A 339 20.48 40.37 -5.96
N SER A 340 20.76 41.68 -5.86
CA SER A 340 21.58 42.39 -6.86
C SER A 340 23.05 41.98 -6.78
N GLN A 341 23.62 41.96 -5.56
CA GLN A 341 25.00 41.53 -5.34
C GLN A 341 25.19 40.06 -5.74
N ALA A 342 24.23 39.20 -5.42
CA ALA A 342 24.23 37.80 -5.84
C ALA A 342 24.22 37.65 -7.37
N LYS A 343 23.35 38.41 -8.05
CA LYS A 343 23.31 38.45 -9.53
C LYS A 343 24.69 38.82 -10.09
N ASP A 344 25.28 39.90 -9.60
CA ASP A 344 26.54 40.41 -10.13
C ASP A 344 27.70 39.43 -9.85
N ALA A 345 27.71 38.77 -8.68
CA ALA A 345 28.68 37.72 -8.35
C ALA A 345 28.54 36.45 -9.21
N LEU A 346 27.30 36.04 -9.50
CA LEU A 346 27.03 34.86 -10.32
C LEU A 346 27.27 35.12 -11.82
N GLY A 347 27.21 36.39 -12.25
CA GLY A 347 27.34 36.79 -13.65
C GLY A 347 26.07 36.51 -14.44
N THR A 348 24.89 36.69 -13.83
CA THR A 348 23.58 36.37 -14.42
C THR A 348 22.62 37.57 -14.41
N THR A 349 21.33 37.38 -14.67
CA THR A 349 20.30 38.41 -14.55
C THR A 349 19.47 38.25 -13.27
N ARG A 350 18.82 39.32 -12.76
CA ARG A 350 17.97 39.23 -11.56
C ARG A 350 16.85 38.20 -11.72
N LYS A 351 16.31 38.10 -12.95
CA LYS A 351 15.28 37.13 -13.33
C LYS A 351 15.69 35.69 -13.02
N PHE A 352 16.98 35.37 -13.10
CA PHE A 352 17.51 34.02 -12.85
C PHE A 352 18.16 33.85 -11.49
N ALA A 353 18.82 34.90 -10.98
CA ALA A 353 19.42 34.90 -9.66
C ALA A 353 18.38 34.66 -8.55
N ILE A 354 17.19 35.27 -8.65
CA ILE A 354 16.15 35.13 -7.62
C ILE A 354 15.65 33.68 -7.51
N PRO A 355 15.21 33.00 -8.58
CA PRO A 355 14.81 31.60 -8.50
C PRO A 355 15.91 30.66 -8.01
N LEU A 356 17.16 30.88 -8.43
CA LEU A 356 18.30 30.10 -7.94
C LEU A 356 18.48 30.29 -6.43
N LEU A 357 18.41 31.52 -5.93
CA LEU A 357 18.48 31.80 -4.49
C LEU A 357 17.31 31.17 -3.71
N GLU A 358 16.10 31.19 -4.25
CA GLU A 358 14.94 30.52 -3.65
C GLU A 358 15.10 29.00 -3.61
N TYR A 359 15.67 28.42 -4.67
CA TYR A 359 16.05 27.01 -4.67
C TYR A 359 17.09 26.71 -3.58
N LEU A 360 18.13 27.54 -3.47
CA LEU A 360 19.17 27.40 -2.44
C LEU A 360 18.61 27.59 -1.02
N ASP A 361 17.63 28.47 -0.84
CA ASP A 361 16.90 28.66 0.42
C ASP A 361 16.16 27.37 0.82
N LYS A 362 15.44 26.75 -0.13
CA LYS A 362 14.74 25.46 0.07
C LYS A 362 15.70 24.30 0.38
N GLN A 363 16.87 24.30 -0.26
CA GLN A 363 17.93 23.32 -0.01
C GLN A 363 18.75 23.62 1.28
N GLY A 364 18.45 24.73 1.95
CA GLY A 364 19.09 25.14 3.20
C GLY A 364 20.52 25.67 3.06
N TRP A 365 20.95 26.05 1.86
CA TRP A 365 22.25 26.70 1.63
C TRP A 365 22.24 28.16 2.08
N THR A 366 21.16 28.87 1.77
CA THR A 366 20.97 30.28 2.14
C THR A 366 19.78 30.44 3.09
N ARG A 367 19.71 31.59 3.75
CA ARG A 367 18.53 32.03 4.51
C ARG A 367 18.21 33.47 4.14
N ARG A 368 16.98 33.72 3.71
CA ARG A 368 16.47 35.07 3.47
C ARG A 368 16.06 35.75 4.78
N ASN A 369 16.52 36.98 4.96
CA ASN A 369 16.13 37.90 6.03
C ASN A 369 15.85 39.29 5.43
N GLY A 370 14.57 39.60 5.24
CA GLY A 370 14.13 40.78 4.49
C GLY A 370 14.63 40.75 3.03
N ASP A 371 15.40 41.78 2.65
CA ASP A 371 15.98 41.94 1.31
C ASP A 371 17.38 41.36 1.16
N ARG A 372 17.95 40.80 2.24
CA ARG A 372 19.28 40.20 2.26
C ARG A 372 19.20 38.69 2.49
N ARG A 373 20.28 38.01 2.14
CA ARG A 373 20.50 36.57 2.36
C ARG A 373 21.83 36.34 3.02
N GLU A 374 21.87 35.31 3.86
CA GLU A 374 23.06 34.85 4.57
C GLU A 374 23.32 33.38 4.22
N ILE A 375 24.59 32.97 4.23
CA ILE A 375 24.99 31.57 4.08
C ILE A 375 24.77 30.85 5.41
N ARG A 376 24.21 29.63 5.38
CA ARG A 376 24.10 28.80 6.59
C ARG A 376 25.43 28.09 6.88
N GLN A 377 26.10 28.48 7.97
CA GLN A 377 27.41 27.95 8.38
C GLN A 377 27.46 26.40 8.44
N GLN A 378 26.41 25.73 8.92
CA GLN A 378 26.31 24.26 8.99
C GLN A 378 26.46 23.53 7.64
N LYS A 379 26.29 24.23 6.51
CA LYS A 379 26.49 23.67 5.18
C LYS A 379 27.80 24.11 4.52
N GLN A 380 28.46 25.15 5.05
CA GLN A 380 29.75 25.63 4.58
C GLN A 380 30.84 24.59 4.87
N GLU A 381 30.80 23.95 6.05
CA GLU A 381 31.70 22.85 6.45
C GLU A 381 31.64 21.63 5.50
N LYS A 382 30.49 21.41 4.84
CA LYS A 382 30.29 20.31 3.86
C LYS A 382 30.81 20.62 2.45
N LEU A 383 31.27 21.84 2.19
CA LEU A 383 31.85 22.23 0.91
C LEU A 383 33.39 22.09 0.90
N ASP A 384 33.99 22.03 2.09
CA ASP A 384 35.43 21.94 2.32
C ASP A 384 35.91 20.49 2.57
N GLU A 385 34.98 19.55 2.74
CA GLU A 385 35.16 18.08 2.66
C GLU A 385 34.85 17.57 1.24
#